data_AF-A0A4C1U612-F1
#
_entry.id   AF-A0A4C1U612-F1
#
_cell.length_a   1.000
_cell.length_b   1.000
_cell.length_c   1.000
_cell.angle_alpha   90.00
_cell.angle_beta   90.00
_cell.angle_gamma   90.00
#
_symmetry.space_group_name_H-M   'P 1'
#
loop_
_entity.id
_entity.type
_entity.pdbx_description
1 polymer ?
#
loop_
_entity_poly.entity_id
_entity_poly.type
_entity_poly.pdbx_seq_one_letter_code
_entity_poly.pdbx_strand_id
1 'polypeptide(L)'
;MLSPELPSPSKRTKITHHFPIQNSENSMEERVARMTAKDGLPLSVFVTSEDLQELFKAKGFLLLRSSTTIRMMVMNYGMTLRMKVVNELLQLKETGHRFSLTF
;
A
#
# COMPACT_ATOMS: atom_id res chain seq x y z
N MET A 1 0.59 -31.53 40.48
CA MET A 1 0.94 -31.51 39.05
C MET A 1 -0.04 -30.57 38.35
N LEU A 2 0.27 -29.27 38.27
CA LEU A 2 -0.55 -28.31 37.51
C LEU A 2 -0.20 -28.46 36.03
N SER A 3 -1.19 -28.83 35.21
CA SER A 3 -1.08 -28.77 33.75
C SER A 3 -0.88 -27.31 33.31
N PRO A 4 0.05 -27.00 32.39
CA PRO A 4 0.13 -25.67 31.82
C PRO A 4 -1.08 -25.46 30.90
N GLU A 5 -1.91 -24.45 31.20
CA GLU A 5 -2.95 -23.98 30.28
C GLU A 5 -2.27 -23.56 28.97
N LEU A 6 -2.59 -24.28 27.89
CA LEU A 6 -2.26 -23.85 26.54
C LEU A 6 -3.03 -22.54 26.28
N PRO A 7 -2.36 -21.48 25.79
CA PRO A 7 -3.05 -20.25 25.46
C PRO A 7 -4.17 -20.55 24.46
N SER A 8 -5.39 -20.11 24.78
CA SER A 8 -6.56 -20.22 23.91
C SER A 8 -6.19 -19.71 22.52
N PRO A 9 -6.57 -20.40 21.41
CA PRO A 9 -6.18 -19.98 20.07
C PRO A 9 -6.71 -18.58 19.85
N SER A 10 -5.81 -17.58 19.87
CA SER A 10 -6.18 -16.20 19.60
C SER A 10 -6.84 -16.19 18.23
N LYS A 11 -8.03 -15.57 18.16
CA LYS A 11 -8.89 -15.52 16.98
C LYS A 11 -8.03 -15.38 15.73
N ARG A 12 -7.97 -16.44 14.90
CA ARG A 12 -7.13 -16.58 13.70
C ARG A 12 -6.94 -15.23 13.00
N THR A 13 -5.86 -14.52 13.33
CA THR A 13 -5.69 -13.14 12.88
C THR A 13 -5.39 -13.20 11.39
N LYS A 14 -6.28 -12.62 10.56
CA LYS A 14 -6.02 -12.59 9.12
C LYS A 14 -4.83 -11.68 8.87
N ILE A 15 -4.02 -12.02 7.89
CA ILE A 15 -2.89 -11.22 7.40
C ILE A 15 -3.28 -9.74 7.23
N THR A 16 -4.48 -9.47 6.71
CA THR A 16 -5.04 -8.12 6.50
C THR A 16 -5.22 -7.28 7.77
N HIS A 17 -5.28 -7.89 8.95
CA HIS A 17 -5.36 -7.14 10.22
C HIS A 17 -3.99 -6.69 10.72
N HIS A 18 -2.91 -7.30 10.22
CA HIS A 18 -1.52 -6.92 10.55
C HIS A 18 -1.02 -5.76 9.68
N PHE A 19 -1.67 -5.52 8.55
CA PHE A 19 -1.38 -4.41 7.65
C PHE A 19 -2.52 -3.38 7.69
N PRO A 20 -2.72 -2.65 8.80
CA PRO A 20 -3.55 -1.46 8.71
C PRO A 20 -2.90 -0.57 7.64
N ILE A 21 -3.67 -0.21 6.62
CA ILE A 21 -3.28 0.83 5.66
C ILE A 21 -3.13 2.09 6.51
N GLN A 22 -1.93 2.32 7.03
CA GLN A 22 -1.63 3.52 7.80
C GLN A 22 -1.67 4.66 6.79
N ASN A 23 -2.71 5.48 6.87
CA ASN A 23 -2.91 6.69 6.07
C ASN A 23 -1.83 7.77 6.31
N SER A 24 -0.77 7.44 7.04
CA SER A 24 0.34 8.30 7.35
C SER A 24 1.41 8.13 6.28
N GLU A 25 1.19 8.85 5.17
CA GLU A 25 2.17 9.53 4.30
C GLU A 25 1.45 9.76 2.96
N ASN A 26 0.74 10.89 2.87
CA ASN A 26 -0.09 11.28 1.72
C ASN A 26 0.76 11.71 0.50
N SER A 27 1.76 10.92 0.12
CA SER A 27 2.68 11.23 -0.97
C SER A 27 1.95 11.33 -2.31
N MET A 28 2.55 12.05 -3.25
CA MET A 28 2.01 12.19 -4.60
C MET A 28 1.91 10.82 -5.28
N GLU A 29 2.95 10.00 -5.12
CA GLU A 29 3.12 8.68 -5.68
C GLU A 29 2.00 7.75 -5.22
N GLU A 30 1.67 7.76 -3.93
CA GLU A 30 0.59 6.95 -3.37
C GLU A 30 -0.77 7.37 -3.93
N ARG A 31 -1.03 8.67 -4.05
CA ARG A 31 -2.30 9.19 -4.60
C ARG A 31 -2.46 8.77 -6.05
N VAL A 32 -1.44 8.99 -6.86
CA VAL A 32 -1.44 8.61 -8.29
C VAL A 32 -1.56 7.10 -8.46
N ALA A 33 -0.84 6.31 -7.66
CA ALA A 33 -0.91 4.85 -7.68
C ALA A 33 -2.31 4.35 -7.31
N ARG A 34 -2.94 4.92 -6.27
CA ARG A 34 -4.32 4.57 -5.89
C ARG A 34 -5.33 4.94 -6.97
N MET A 35 -5.29 6.16 -7.49
CA MET A 35 -6.21 6.60 -8.54
C MET A 35 -6.08 5.71 -9.79
N THR A 36 -4.87 5.28 -10.13
CA THR A 36 -4.64 4.37 -11.26
C THR A 36 -5.11 2.95 -10.96
N ALA A 37 -4.71 2.36 -9.83
CA ALA A 37 -4.91 0.95 -9.55
C ALA A 37 -6.29 0.62 -8.95
N LYS A 38 -6.83 1.52 -8.12
CA LYS A 38 -8.12 1.35 -7.45
C LYS A 38 -9.26 1.95 -8.25
N ASP A 39 -9.10 3.19 -8.71
CA ASP A 39 -10.15 3.94 -9.40
C ASP A 39 -10.10 3.76 -10.92
N GLY A 40 -9.07 3.06 -11.44
CA GLY A 40 -8.93 2.72 -12.85
C GLY A 40 -8.55 3.90 -13.75
N LEU A 41 -8.04 4.99 -13.18
CA LEU A 41 -7.76 6.20 -13.94
C LEU A 41 -6.59 5.98 -14.93
N PRO A 42 -6.77 6.24 -16.23
CA PRO A 42 -5.69 6.09 -17.20
C PRO A 42 -4.53 7.06 -16.93
N LEU A 43 -3.30 6.61 -17.15
CA LEU A 43 -2.10 7.42 -16.94
C LEU A 43 -2.07 8.71 -17.78
N SER A 44 -2.72 8.70 -18.94
CA SER A 44 -2.84 9.87 -19.82
C SER A 44 -3.60 11.01 -19.15
N VAL A 45 -4.58 10.72 -18.29
CA VAL A 45 -5.41 11.75 -17.63
C VAL A 45 -4.56 12.65 -16.74
N PHE A 46 -3.54 12.12 -16.06
CA PHE A 46 -2.61 12.91 -15.25
C PHE A 46 -1.76 13.88 -16.09
N VAL A 47 -1.65 13.67 -17.40
CA VAL A 47 -0.92 14.56 -18.32
C VAL A 47 -1.88 15.54 -18.99
N THR A 48 -3.05 15.09 -19.40
CA THR A 48 -3.96 15.87 -20.26
C THR A 48 -5.01 16.66 -19.49
N SER A 49 -5.34 16.29 -18.25
CA SER A 49 -6.34 17.00 -17.45
C SER A 49 -5.71 18.17 -16.71
N GLU A 50 -6.11 19.39 -17.11
CA GLU A 50 -5.71 20.62 -16.42
C GLU A 50 -6.28 20.68 -15.01
N ASP A 51 -7.56 20.33 -14.83
CA ASP A 51 -8.19 20.26 -13.51
C ASP A 51 -7.42 19.36 -12.54
N LEU A 52 -6.94 18.20 -13.01
CA LEU A 52 -6.18 17.27 -12.19
C LEU A 52 -4.79 17.84 -11.87
N GLN A 53 -4.14 18.51 -12.83
CA GLN A 53 -2.88 19.23 -12.61
C GLN A 53 -3.03 20.34 -11.57
N GLU A 54 -4.09 21.14 -11.66
CA GLU A 54 -4.39 22.20 -10.70
C GLU A 54 -4.72 21.65 -9.32
N LEU A 55 -5.49 20.56 -9.25
CA LEU A 55 -5.82 19.90 -7.98
C LEU A 55 -4.56 19.41 -7.26
N PHE A 56 -3.62 18.78 -7.97
CA PHE A 56 -2.36 18.35 -7.39
C PHE A 56 -1.49 19.54 -6.99
N LYS A 57 -1.43 20.59 -7.82
CA LYS A 57 -0.71 21.84 -7.52
C LYS A 57 -1.25 22.53 -6.27
N ALA A 58 -2.57 22.57 -6.10
CA ALA A 58 -3.24 23.11 -4.92
C ALA A 58 -2.92 22.32 -3.64
N LYS A 59 -2.52 21.05 -3.77
CA LYS A 59 -2.01 20.22 -2.68
C LYS A 59 -0.49 20.28 -2.50
N GLY A 60 0.20 21.16 -3.22
CA GLY A 60 1.66 21.33 -3.16
C GLY A 60 2.44 20.32 -4.01
N PHE A 61 1.78 19.60 -4.91
CA PHE A 61 2.41 18.59 -5.75
C PHE A 61 2.53 19.05 -7.21
N LEU A 62 3.64 18.70 -7.85
CA LEU A 62 3.85 18.94 -9.27
C LEU A 62 3.73 17.60 -10.01
N LEU A 63 2.61 17.40 -10.69
CA LEU A 63 2.41 16.21 -11.51
C LEU A 63 3.37 16.22 -12.71
N LEU A 64 3.94 15.05 -12.96
CA LEU A 64 4.81 14.82 -14.10
C LEU A 64 4.01 14.92 -15.41
N ARG A 65 4.59 15.53 -16.44
CA ARG A 65 3.97 15.69 -17.76
C ARG A 65 4.26 14.55 -18.74
N SER A 66 4.76 13.42 -18.25
CA SER A 66 5.12 12.26 -19.06
C SER A 66 4.45 11.02 -18.50
N SER A 67 3.61 10.38 -19.32
CA SER A 67 2.91 9.14 -18.97
C SER A 67 3.89 8.00 -18.64
N THR A 68 5.03 7.95 -19.32
CA THR A 68 6.11 6.98 -19.04
C THR A 68 6.71 7.19 -17.65
N THR A 69 6.97 8.45 -17.27
CA THR A 69 7.52 8.76 -15.95
C THR A 69 6.50 8.49 -14.85
N ILE A 70 5.22 8.80 -15.07
CA ILE A 70 4.13 8.46 -14.16
C ILE A 70 4.01 6.94 -14.00
N ARG A 71 4.09 6.17 -15.09
CA ARG A 71 4.09 4.71 -15.04
C ARG A 71 5.19 4.18 -14.13
N MET A 72 6.42 4.68 -14.32
CA MET A 72 7.57 4.27 -13.54
C MET A 72 7.38 4.60 -12.05
N MET A 73 6.88 5.80 -11.75
CA MET A 73 6.53 6.23 -10.39
C MET A 73 5.53 5.27 -9.73
N VAL A 74 4.43 4.93 -10.41
CA VAL A 74 3.41 4.01 -9.89
C VAL A 74 3.97 2.62 -9.66
N MET A 75 4.76 2.09 -10.60
CA MET A 75 5.37 0.76 -10.48
C MET A 75 6.39 0.70 -9.35
N ASN A 76 7.24 1.74 -9.22
CA ASN A 76 8.22 1.83 -8.15
C ASN A 76 7.53 1.91 -6.77
N TYR A 77 6.46 2.70 -6.65
CA TYR A 77 5.66 2.73 -5.42
C TYR A 77 5.10 1.34 -5.08
N GLY A 78 4.54 0.62 -6.07
CA GLY A 78 4.06 -0.75 -5.89
C GLY A 78 5.15 -1.72 -5.43
N MET A 79 6.37 -1.60 -5.96
CA MET A 79 7.52 -2.41 -5.52
C MET A 79 7.94 -2.09 -4.08
N THR A 80 7.97 -0.81 -3.71
CA THR A 80 8.26 -0.39 -2.33
C THR A 80 7.22 -0.95 -1.36
N LEU A 81 5.93 -0.88 -1.70
CA LEU A 81 4.86 -1.44 -0.88
C LEU A 81 5.00 -2.95 -0.73
N ARG A 82 5.32 -3.66 -1.83
CA ARG A 82 5.58 -5.11 -1.79
C ARG A 82 6.74 -5.46 -0.86
N MET A 83 7.85 -4.73 -0.94
CA MET A 83 9.00 -4.97 -0.05
C MET A 83 8.66 -4.71 1.42
N LYS A 84 7.90 -3.65 1.71
CA LYS A 84 7.42 -3.36 3.07
C LYS A 84 6.58 -4.52 3.63
N VAL A 85 5.61 -5.00 2.86
CA VAL A 85 4.76 -6.13 3.25
C VAL A 85 5.59 -7.41 3.45
N VAL A 86 6.54 -7.70 2.57
CA VAL A 86 7.43 -8.87 2.71
C VAL A 86 8.25 -8.79 4.00
N ASN A 87 8.83 -7.64 4.31
CA ASN A 87 9.63 -7.45 5.52
C ASN A 87 8.78 -7.62 6.79
N GLU A 88 7.59 -7.05 6.82
CA GLU A 88 6.64 -7.21 7.92
C GLU A 88 6.19 -8.69 8.08
N LEU A 89 5.97 -9.41 6.97
CA LEU A 89 5.68 -10.85 7.03
C LEU A 89 6.84 -11.68 7.59
N LEU A 90 8.08 -11.32 7.25
CA LEU A 90 9.27 -11.96 7.81
C LEU A 90 9.37 -11.72 9.31
N GLN A 91 9.13 -10.49 9.78
CA GLN A 91 9.10 -10.17 11.21
C GLN A 91 8.00 -10.94 11.97
N LEU A 92 6.79 -11.04 11.40
CA LEU A 92 5.71 -11.83 11.99
C LEU A 92 6.09 -13.31 12.09
N LYS A 93 6.77 -13.87 11.08
CA LYS A 93 7.29 -15.23 11.10
C LYS A 93 8.34 -15.42 12.20
N GLU A 94 9.31 -14.51 12.31
CA GLU A 94 10.40 -14.55 13.30
C GLU A 94 9.87 -14.46 14.74
N THR A 95 8.83 -13.65 14.96
CA THR A 95 8.16 -13.51 16.27
C THR A 95 7.19 -14.64 16.61
N GLY A 96 7.13 -15.70 15.78
CA GLY A 96 6.30 -16.89 16.03
C GLY A 96 4.81 -16.71 15.75
N HIS A 97 4.41 -15.61 15.10
CA HIS A 97 3.00 -15.40 14.74
C HIS A 97 2.58 -16.35 13.62
N ARG A 98 1.46 -17.03 13.81
CA ARG A 98 0.85 -17.91 12.81
C ARG A 98 -0.26 -17.17 12.09
N PHE A 99 -0.16 -17.06 10.77
CA PHE A 99 -1.17 -16.45 9.91
C PHE A 99 -1.63 -17.44 8.84
N SER A 100 -2.87 -17.30 8.39
CA SER A 100 -3.44 -18.07 7.27
C SER A 100 -3.63 -17.19 6.05
N LEU A 101 -3.26 -17.69 4.88
CA LEU A 101 -3.60 -17.11 3.59
C LEU A 101 -5.00 -17.60 3.18
N THR A 102 -5.86 -16.67 2.78
CA THR A 102 -7.18 -16.95 2.21
C THR A 102 -7.37 -16.05 1.00
N PHE A 103 -7.76 -16.62 -0.14
CA PHE A 103 -8.02 -15.91 -1.39
C PHE A 103 -9.50 -15.62 -1.55
#